data_AF-A0A6A5VE27-F1
#
_entry.id   AF-A0A6A5VE27-F1
#
_cell.length_a   1.000
_cell.length_b   1.000
_cell.length_c   1.000
_cell.angle_alpha   90.00
_cell.angle_beta   90.00
_cell.angle_gamma   90.00
#
_symmetry.space_group_name_H-M   'P 1'
#
loop_
_entity.id
_entity.type
_entity.pdbx_description
1 polymer ?
#
loop_
_entity_poly.entity_id
_entity_poly.type
_entity_poly.pdbx_seq_one_letter_code
_entity_poly.pdbx_strand_id
1 'polypeptide(L)'
;MYHDNLTGVYEYRFYNRNPAHQYQNYVVSSRSVQASASCQQLEICSDTPSYTVGNVTYNRGYIMAKEDNKDCDYVWLPDYVTGGALNWIGSTWEGCGPRCTNLTIYQENSYDKTIPTSTLFRCNSTVHEVKGDSHEFTKLSEDDKKHLYGSDEFARIAAGAIAWSGWWPADYDDRQIRSYLRGSKWSPNKTVTVDDVQELLTRYTIGAIAAFDDHGTRHEVANQHAVPTQGQQLNVDWPYVAGLLGGICLIQLAALICLLSFGNKSVVRDESFLSMAMLLKPVVDRIPGKTGMNLSGDEIKNHPKLLWKRIRYDYREGKDGEPNQVDIFFQGRDNLEGRRSWTPGLYS
;
A
#
# COMPACT_ATOMS: atom_id res chain seq x y z
N MET A 1 5.17 -12.83 12.44
CA MET A 1 5.68 -13.83 13.39
C MET A 1 4.82 -15.06 13.23
N TYR A 2 5.40 -16.13 12.71
CA TYR A 2 4.72 -17.41 12.54
C TYR A 2 5.21 -18.35 13.65
N HIS A 3 4.28 -19.05 14.30
CA HIS A 3 4.60 -20.06 15.31
C HIS A 3 4.19 -21.42 14.75
N ASP A 4 5.16 -22.30 14.58
CA ASP A 4 4.88 -23.68 14.22
C ASP A 4 4.78 -24.51 15.50
N ASN A 5 3.54 -24.82 15.90
CA ASN A 5 3.25 -25.64 17.08
C ASN A 5 3.89 -27.03 17.03
N LEU A 6 4.33 -27.51 15.86
CA LEU A 6 4.88 -28.85 15.68
C LEU A 6 6.41 -28.92 15.88
N THR A 7 7.11 -27.80 15.74
CA THR A 7 8.59 -27.78 15.76
C THR A 7 9.18 -26.98 16.92
N GLY A 8 8.37 -26.22 17.67
CA GLY A 8 8.87 -25.38 18.77
C GLY A 8 9.77 -24.22 18.31
N VAL A 9 9.69 -23.88 17.01
CA VAL A 9 10.49 -22.85 16.36
C VAL A 9 9.62 -21.63 16.08
N TYR A 10 10.18 -20.44 16.29
CA TYR A 10 9.56 -19.20 15.84
C TYR A 10 10.26 -18.64 14.61
N GLU A 11 9.48 -18.23 13.62
CA GLU A 11 9.97 -17.62 12.39
C GLU A 11 9.60 -16.13 12.29
N TYR A 12 10.59 -15.33 11.89
CA TYR A 12 10.41 -13.96 11.46
C TYR A 12 10.77 -13.81 9.99
N ARG A 13 9.98 -13.00 9.28
CA ARG A 13 10.23 -12.63 7.88
C ARG A 13 10.54 -11.14 7.83
N PHE A 14 11.62 -10.80 7.16
CA PHE A 14 12.13 -9.43 7.08
C PHE A 14 11.28 -8.59 6.13
N TYR A 15 11.38 -7.27 6.26
CA TYR A 15 10.75 -6.32 5.34
C TYR A 15 11.82 -5.62 4.49
N ASN A 16 11.60 -5.59 3.17
CA ASN A 16 12.36 -4.72 2.29
C ASN A 16 11.69 -3.35 2.29
N ARG A 17 12.46 -2.30 2.56
CA ARG A 17 11.96 -0.93 2.71
C ARG A 17 12.57 -0.02 1.67
N ASN A 18 11.79 0.96 1.22
CA ASN A 18 12.30 2.03 0.37
C ASN A 18 13.19 2.99 1.19
N PRO A 19 14.45 3.23 0.80
CA PRO A 19 15.34 4.15 1.52
C PRO A 19 14.77 5.56 1.70
N ALA A 20 14.01 6.07 0.73
CA ALA A 20 13.41 7.40 0.77
C ALA A 20 12.11 7.47 1.62
N HIS A 21 11.40 6.34 1.75
CA HIS A 21 10.08 6.27 2.39
C HIS A 21 9.93 5.02 3.26
N GLN A 22 10.85 4.83 4.21
CA GLN A 22 11.08 3.57 4.93
C GLN A 22 9.88 3.05 5.74
N TYR A 23 8.98 3.93 6.18
CA TYR A 23 7.82 3.58 7.00
C TYR A 23 6.51 3.46 6.21
N GLN A 24 6.49 3.93 4.96
CA GLN A 24 5.29 3.93 4.11
C GLN A 24 5.40 2.87 3.02
N ASN A 25 6.59 2.72 2.44
CA ASN A 25 6.84 1.84 1.31
C ASN A 25 7.71 0.67 1.76
N TYR A 26 7.05 -0.43 2.12
CA TYR A 26 7.71 -1.67 2.49
C TYR A 26 6.95 -2.88 1.95
N VAL A 27 7.68 -3.96 1.69
CA VAL A 27 7.15 -5.24 1.24
C VAL A 27 7.78 -6.37 2.05
N VAL A 28 7.04 -7.42 2.31
CA VAL A 28 7.56 -8.63 2.96
C VAL A 28 8.61 -9.26 2.04
N SER A 29 9.81 -9.48 2.57
CA SER A 29 10.88 -10.22 1.89
C SER A 29 10.67 -11.72 2.02
N SER A 30 11.21 -12.48 1.09
CA SER A 30 11.41 -13.93 1.18
C SER A 30 12.44 -14.31 2.23
N ARG A 31 13.25 -13.35 2.70
CA ARG A 31 14.19 -13.56 3.79
C ARG A 31 13.46 -13.87 5.08
N SER A 32 13.86 -14.95 5.71
CA SER A 32 13.32 -15.47 6.95
C SER A 32 14.44 -15.93 7.87
N VAL A 33 14.20 -15.83 9.17
CA VAL A 33 15.10 -16.33 10.21
C VAL A 33 14.29 -17.07 11.25
N GLN A 34 14.90 -18.12 11.78
CA GLN A 34 14.28 -18.98 12.77
C GLN A 34 15.09 -18.94 14.06
N ALA A 35 14.40 -18.95 15.18
CA ALA A 35 14.99 -19.12 16.50
C ALA A 35 14.48 -20.43 17.10
N SER A 36 15.35 -21.09 17.86
CA SER A 36 15.02 -22.30 18.61
C SER A 36 15.73 -22.29 19.96
N ALA A 37 15.11 -22.87 20.99
CA ALA A 37 15.73 -23.06 22.30
C ALA A 37 15.65 -24.53 22.72
N SER A 38 16.76 -25.06 23.26
CA SER A 38 16.80 -26.37 23.91
C SER A 38 17.08 -26.17 25.39
N CYS A 39 16.24 -26.71 26.27
CA CYS A 39 16.38 -26.54 27.72
C CYS A 39 16.36 -27.89 28.44
N GLN A 40 17.11 -27.97 29.53
CA GLN A 40 17.06 -29.05 30.50
C GLN A 40 16.78 -28.46 31.88
N GLN A 41 15.81 -29.03 32.59
CA GLN A 41 15.58 -28.71 33.99
C GLN A 41 16.60 -29.45 34.86
N LEU A 42 17.21 -28.72 35.80
CA LEU A 42 18.16 -29.27 36.75
C LEU A 42 17.45 -29.59 38.07
N GLU A 43 17.82 -30.69 38.71
CA GLU A 43 17.33 -31.03 40.04
C GLU A 43 18.13 -30.23 41.08
N ILE A 44 17.44 -29.40 41.86
CA ILE A 44 18.05 -28.59 42.92
C ILE A 44 18.36 -29.50 44.11
N CYS A 45 19.63 -29.55 44.50
CA CYS A 45 20.11 -30.37 45.62
C CYS A 45 20.11 -29.63 46.96
N SER A 46 20.14 -28.30 46.93
CA SER A 46 20.12 -27.44 48.12
C SER A 46 19.33 -26.17 47.81
N ASP A 47 18.19 -26.02 48.48
CA ASP A 47 17.25 -24.91 48.25
C ASP A 47 17.74 -23.55 48.76
N THR A 48 18.85 -23.51 49.50
CA THR A 48 19.39 -22.26 50.06
C THR A 48 20.62 -21.81 49.28
N PRO A 49 20.53 -20.72 48.49
CA PRO A 49 21.71 -20.02 47.98
C PRO A 49 22.34 -19.20 49.11
N SER A 50 22.79 -19.82 50.18
CA SER A 50 23.48 -19.13 51.28
C SER A 50 24.59 -19.97 51.92
N TYR A 51 25.63 -19.30 52.42
CA TYR A 51 26.59 -19.89 53.36
C TYR A 51 26.82 -18.98 54.54
N THR A 52 27.08 -19.59 55.68
CA THR A 52 27.44 -18.88 56.90
C THR A 52 28.94 -19.00 57.13
N VAL A 53 29.63 -17.87 57.25
CA VAL A 53 31.00 -17.82 57.78
C VAL A 53 30.93 -17.14 59.14
N GLY A 54 31.15 -17.90 60.21
CA GLY A 54 30.95 -17.40 61.57
C GLY A 54 29.47 -17.09 61.85
N ASN A 55 29.13 -15.82 62.13
CA ASN A 55 27.76 -15.35 62.38
C ASN A 55 27.14 -14.58 61.19
N VAL A 56 27.85 -14.49 60.05
CA VAL A 56 27.39 -13.73 58.87
C VAL A 56 26.95 -14.71 57.79
N THR A 57 25.68 -14.64 57.41
CA THR A 57 25.13 -15.36 56.27
C THR A 57 25.31 -14.52 55.01
N TYR A 58 26.11 -15.00 54.09
CA TYR A 58 26.25 -14.44 52.75
C TYR A 58 25.26 -15.16 51.84
N ASN A 59 24.46 -14.40 51.08
CA ASN A 59 23.74 -14.96 49.94
C ASN A 59 24.80 -15.46 48.95
N ARG A 60 24.82 -16.76 48.69
CA ARG A 60 25.71 -17.36 47.70
C ARG A 60 25.29 -16.84 46.35
N GLY A 61 26.28 -16.42 45.56
CA GLY A 61 26.14 -16.30 44.13
C GLY A 61 26.08 -17.66 43.43
N TYR A 62 25.56 -18.73 44.06
CA TYR A 62 25.45 -20.06 43.48
C TYR A 62 24.38 -20.94 44.17
N ILE A 63 23.87 -21.93 43.43
CA ILE A 63 22.97 -22.98 43.90
C ILE A 63 23.56 -24.36 43.57
N MET A 64 23.31 -25.36 44.42
CA MET A 64 23.72 -26.74 44.10
C MET A 64 22.62 -27.40 43.28
N ALA A 65 22.95 -27.84 42.08
CA ALA A 65 22.02 -28.56 41.22
C ALA A 65 22.73 -29.67 40.45
N LYS A 66 21.99 -30.67 40.01
CA LYS A 66 22.50 -31.74 39.17
C LYS A 66 21.69 -31.88 37.89
N GLU A 67 22.39 -32.29 36.84
CA GLU A 67 21.78 -32.86 35.64
C GLU A 67 21.42 -34.33 35.90
N ASP A 68 20.56 -34.91 35.06
CA ASP A 68 20.18 -36.32 35.19
C ASP A 68 21.41 -37.23 35.21
N ASN A 69 21.50 -38.08 36.24
CA ASN A 69 22.59 -39.02 36.47
C ASN A 69 23.98 -38.39 36.73
N LYS A 70 24.04 -37.11 37.14
CA LYS A 70 25.28 -36.46 37.61
C LYS A 70 25.23 -36.15 39.10
N ASP A 71 26.41 -35.96 39.69
CA ASP A 71 26.53 -35.45 41.05
C ASP A 71 26.13 -33.97 41.11
N CYS A 72 25.71 -33.52 42.29
CA CYS A 72 25.37 -32.11 42.54
C CYS A 72 26.61 -31.23 42.37
N ASP A 73 26.50 -30.22 41.52
CA ASP A 73 27.55 -29.25 41.25
C ASP A 73 27.05 -27.81 41.49
N TYR A 74 28.01 -26.90 41.59
CA TYR A 74 27.80 -25.48 41.82
C TYR A 74 27.36 -24.77 40.52
N VAL A 75 26.13 -24.27 40.50
CA VAL A 75 25.62 -23.40 39.43
C VAL A 75 25.64 -21.97 39.91
N TRP A 76 26.50 -21.14 39.32
CA TRP A 76 26.65 -19.73 39.66
C TRP A 76 25.41 -18.89 39.26
N LEU A 77 24.88 -18.16 40.24
CA LEU A 77 23.79 -17.20 40.17
C LEU A 77 24.31 -15.83 40.65
N PRO A 78 24.92 -15.00 39.78
CA PRO A 78 25.59 -13.75 40.18
C PRO A 78 24.69 -12.79 40.97
N ASP A 79 23.42 -12.75 40.60
CA ASP A 79 22.34 -12.03 41.29
C ASP A 79 21.03 -12.80 41.06
N TYR A 80 20.01 -12.55 41.87
CA TYR A 80 18.65 -13.04 41.59
C TYR A 80 17.61 -12.21 42.36
N VAL A 81 16.46 -12.03 41.73
CA VAL A 81 15.28 -11.40 42.34
C VAL A 81 14.44 -12.47 43.02
N THR A 82 14.03 -12.17 44.25
CA THR A 82 13.26 -13.07 45.09
C THR A 82 11.77 -13.07 44.77
N GLY A 83 11.04 -14.05 45.31
CA GLY A 83 9.58 -14.04 45.37
C GLY A 83 8.87 -14.55 44.12
N GLY A 84 9.49 -15.46 43.37
CA GLY A 84 8.87 -16.08 42.19
C GLY A 84 9.20 -15.44 40.84
N ALA A 85 10.13 -14.49 40.80
CA ALA A 85 10.58 -13.87 39.56
C ALA A 85 11.53 -14.80 38.78
N LEU A 86 11.47 -14.75 37.45
CA LEU A 86 12.45 -15.39 36.57
C LEU A 86 13.69 -14.52 36.41
N ASN A 87 14.83 -15.15 36.66
CA ASN A 87 16.15 -14.58 36.50
C ASN A 87 16.80 -15.22 35.27
N TRP A 88 17.13 -14.40 34.28
CA TRP A 88 17.75 -14.83 33.03
C TRP A 88 19.23 -14.49 33.08
N ILE A 89 20.08 -15.51 33.17
CA ILE A 89 21.54 -15.37 33.25
C ILE A 89 22.12 -15.88 31.95
N GLY A 90 22.61 -14.99 31.10
CA GLY A 90 23.21 -15.32 29.82
C GLY A 90 24.73 -15.35 29.93
N SER A 91 25.36 -16.41 29.43
CA SER A 91 26.81 -16.41 29.25
C SER A 91 27.19 -15.44 28.15
N THR A 92 28.30 -14.73 28.30
CA THR A 92 28.82 -13.80 27.30
C THR A 92 29.90 -14.43 26.44
N TRP A 93 30.33 -15.65 26.76
CA TRP A 93 31.30 -16.42 26.00
C TRP A 93 30.58 -17.37 25.04
N GLU A 94 31.27 -17.79 23.98
CA GLU A 94 30.74 -18.71 22.99
C GLU A 94 30.81 -20.15 23.51
N GLY A 95 29.74 -20.63 24.15
CA GLY A 95 29.72 -21.95 24.79
C GLY A 95 28.95 -23.05 24.05
N CYS A 96 28.17 -22.72 23.01
CA CYS A 96 27.34 -23.68 22.27
C CYS A 96 27.38 -23.47 20.74
N GLY A 97 28.36 -22.69 20.25
CA GLY A 97 28.55 -22.35 18.84
C GLY A 97 28.32 -20.87 18.53
N PRO A 98 28.66 -20.43 17.31
CA PRO A 98 28.85 -19.00 17.01
C PRO A 98 27.55 -18.20 16.95
N ARG A 99 26.41 -18.87 16.71
CA ARG A 99 25.06 -18.29 16.68
C ARG A 99 24.20 -18.70 17.87
N CYS A 100 24.84 -19.18 18.93
CA CYS A 100 24.18 -19.76 20.09
C CYS A 100 24.68 -19.12 21.39
N THR A 101 23.75 -18.92 22.33
CA THR A 101 24.05 -18.40 23.67
C THR A 101 23.53 -19.36 24.72
N ASN A 102 24.38 -19.67 25.70
CA ASN A 102 24.02 -20.47 26.87
C ASN A 102 23.34 -19.58 27.90
N LEU A 103 22.21 -20.04 28.44
CA LEU A 103 21.46 -19.37 29.49
C LEU A 103 21.23 -20.30 30.67
N THR A 104 21.32 -19.73 31.87
CA THR A 104 20.84 -20.32 33.12
C THR A 104 19.62 -19.52 33.56
N ILE A 105 18.50 -20.19 33.77
CA ILE A 105 17.25 -19.56 34.21
C ILE A 105 16.91 -20.08 35.60
N TYR A 106 16.71 -19.17 36.54
CA TYR A 106 16.36 -19.50 37.91
C TYR A 106 15.04 -18.84 38.32
N GLN A 107 14.10 -19.66 38.82
CA GLN A 107 12.87 -19.22 39.47
C GLN A 107 12.94 -19.60 40.95
N GLU A 108 12.94 -18.62 41.84
CA GLU A 108 12.81 -18.90 43.27
C GLU A 108 11.35 -19.28 43.61
N ASN A 109 11.13 -20.08 44.65
CA ASN A 109 9.80 -20.24 45.22
C ASN A 109 9.21 -18.90 45.70
N SER A 110 7.88 -18.82 45.79
CA SER A 110 7.18 -17.60 46.18
C SER A 110 6.57 -17.70 47.58
N TYR A 111 6.59 -16.60 48.34
CA TYR A 111 6.02 -16.53 49.69
C TYR A 111 4.51 -16.80 49.73
N ASP A 112 3.80 -16.43 48.68
CA ASP A 112 2.35 -16.64 48.49
C ASP A 112 2.00 -18.05 47.96
N LYS A 113 2.99 -18.93 47.81
CA LYS A 113 2.86 -20.32 47.34
C LYS A 113 2.26 -20.46 45.93
N THR A 114 2.21 -19.39 45.13
CA THR A 114 1.85 -19.48 43.70
C THR A 114 2.91 -20.26 42.91
N ILE A 115 4.17 -20.18 43.35
CA ILE A 115 5.31 -20.97 42.87
C ILE A 115 5.83 -21.76 44.08
N PRO A 116 5.33 -23.00 44.29
CA PRO A 116 5.62 -23.76 45.52
C PRO A 116 7.08 -24.23 45.61
N THR A 117 7.76 -24.39 44.46
CA THR A 117 9.09 -24.98 44.35
C THR A 117 9.98 -24.14 43.45
N SER A 118 11.23 -23.94 43.86
CA SER A 118 12.23 -23.30 43.01
C SER A 118 12.55 -24.19 41.81
N THR A 119 12.82 -23.59 40.66
CA THR A 119 13.20 -24.31 39.44
C THR A 119 14.45 -23.68 38.83
N LEU A 120 15.29 -24.53 38.24
CA LEU A 120 16.54 -24.13 37.60
C LEU A 120 16.62 -24.81 36.24
N PHE A 121 16.93 -24.05 35.20
CA PHE A 121 17.05 -24.54 33.84
C PHE A 121 18.38 -24.13 33.23
N ARG A 122 18.94 -25.04 32.44
CA ARG A 122 20.08 -24.77 31.57
C ARG A 122 19.59 -24.85 30.13
N CYS A 123 19.78 -23.78 29.38
CA CYS A 123 19.23 -23.63 28.05
C CYS A 123 20.26 -23.16 27.04
N ASN A 124 20.11 -23.62 25.80
CA ASN A 124 20.85 -23.14 24.65
C ASN A 124 19.85 -22.45 23.71
N SER A 125 20.00 -21.14 23.55
CA SER A 125 19.24 -20.35 22.57
C SER A 125 20.04 -20.27 21.28
N THR A 126 19.45 -20.64 20.14
CA THR A 126 20.12 -20.64 18.83
C THR A 126 19.32 -19.84 17.82
N VAL A 127 20.01 -18.99 17.07
CA VAL A 127 19.44 -18.27 15.91
C VAL A 127 20.01 -18.88 14.63
N HIS A 128 19.14 -19.43 13.80
CA HIS A 128 19.55 -20.04 12.55
C HIS A 128 20.02 -19.00 11.52
N GLU A 129 20.66 -19.47 10.46
CA GLU A 129 21.01 -18.63 9.32
C GLU A 129 19.75 -18.06 8.66
N VAL A 130 19.86 -16.81 8.17
CA VAL A 130 18.81 -16.19 7.40
C VAL A 130 18.70 -16.91 6.05
N LYS A 131 17.52 -17.45 5.74
CA LYS A 131 17.23 -18.09 4.46
C LYS A 131 16.41 -17.15 3.60
N GLY A 132 16.66 -17.07 2.31
CA GLY A 132 15.86 -16.23 1.40
C GLY A 132 16.21 -16.48 -0.06
N ASP A 133 15.34 -16.04 -0.96
CA ASP A 133 15.55 -16.17 -2.39
C ASP A 133 16.53 -15.10 -2.89
N SER A 134 17.50 -15.51 -3.70
CA SER A 134 18.47 -14.63 -4.35
C SER A 134 17.84 -13.69 -5.40
N HIS A 135 16.61 -13.96 -5.84
CA HIS A 135 15.97 -13.19 -6.92
C HIS A 135 15.50 -11.79 -6.50
N GLU A 136 15.34 -11.49 -5.21
CA GLU A 136 14.93 -10.15 -4.74
C GLU A 136 16.00 -9.08 -4.89
N PHE A 137 17.26 -9.50 -4.89
CA PHE A 137 18.40 -8.60 -4.90
C PHE A 137 19.34 -8.95 -6.04
N THR A 138 19.73 -7.95 -6.81
CA THR A 138 20.59 -8.11 -7.97
C THR A 138 21.94 -7.45 -7.73
N LYS A 139 23.03 -8.09 -8.20
CA LYS A 139 24.40 -7.53 -8.15
C LYS A 139 24.85 -7.13 -6.74
N LEU A 140 24.56 -7.96 -5.74
CA LEU A 140 24.99 -7.75 -4.36
C LEU A 140 26.52 -7.80 -4.23
N SER A 141 27.10 -6.82 -3.53
CA SER A 141 28.48 -6.93 -3.06
C SER A 141 28.59 -7.94 -1.91
N GLU A 142 29.81 -8.41 -1.60
CA GLU A 142 30.03 -9.28 -0.43
C GLU A 142 29.67 -8.59 0.89
N ASP A 143 29.85 -7.28 0.98
CA ASP A 143 29.44 -6.50 2.14
C ASP A 143 27.91 -6.42 2.27
N ASP A 144 27.18 -6.23 1.16
CA ASP A 144 25.72 -6.25 1.18
C ASP A 144 25.18 -7.61 1.62
N LYS A 145 25.80 -8.71 1.17
CA LYS A 145 25.42 -10.07 1.61
C LYS A 145 25.58 -10.23 3.12
N LYS A 146 26.69 -9.75 3.69
CA LYS A 146 26.92 -9.80 5.14
C LYS A 146 25.84 -9.04 5.92
N HIS A 147 25.44 -7.87 5.44
CA HIS A 147 24.36 -7.08 6.05
C HIS A 147 22.97 -7.69 5.84
N LEU A 148 22.73 -8.36 4.71
CA LEU A 148 21.44 -8.97 4.37
C LEU A 148 21.15 -10.27 5.13
N TYR A 149 22.17 -11.11 5.35
CA TYR A 149 22.05 -12.42 6.00
C TYR A 149 22.51 -12.41 7.47
N GLY A 150 23.11 -11.29 7.91
CA GLY A 150 23.58 -11.09 9.27
C GLY A 150 24.90 -11.81 9.57
N SER A 151 25.59 -11.36 10.62
CA SER A 151 26.78 -12.03 11.15
C SER A 151 26.41 -13.02 12.26
N ASP A 152 27.32 -13.94 12.55
CA ASP A 152 27.15 -14.85 13.68
C ASP A 152 27.15 -14.11 15.02
N GLU A 153 27.93 -13.04 15.12
CA GLU A 153 27.94 -12.15 16.28
C GLU A 153 26.56 -11.54 16.54
N PHE A 154 25.88 -11.04 15.51
CA PHE A 154 24.51 -10.52 15.64
C PHE A 154 23.55 -11.63 16.08
N ALA A 155 23.65 -12.81 15.49
CA ALA A 155 22.82 -13.96 15.84
C ALA A 155 23.00 -14.38 17.30
N ARG A 156 24.24 -14.37 17.80
CA ARG A 156 24.57 -14.64 19.21
C ARG A 156 24.01 -13.59 20.16
N ILE A 157 24.15 -12.31 19.79
CA ILE A 157 23.56 -11.19 20.54
C ILE A 157 22.04 -11.36 20.63
N ALA A 158 21.37 -11.66 19.52
CA ALA A 158 19.94 -11.91 19.49
C ALA A 158 19.54 -13.13 20.35
N ALA A 159 20.31 -14.22 20.29
CA ALA A 159 20.09 -15.41 21.09
C ALA A 159 20.15 -15.14 22.61
N GLY A 160 21.05 -14.24 23.04
CA GLY A 160 21.25 -13.85 24.45
C GLY A 160 20.45 -12.63 24.91
N ALA A 161 19.69 -11.98 24.02
CA ALA A 161 19.12 -10.64 24.24
C ALA A 161 18.19 -10.52 25.46
N ILE A 162 17.58 -11.62 25.92
CA ILE A 162 16.73 -11.61 27.11
C ILE A 162 17.52 -11.39 28.42
N ALA A 163 18.79 -11.77 28.44
CA ALA A 163 19.64 -11.71 29.63
C ALA A 163 20.72 -10.61 29.54
N TRP A 164 21.16 -10.27 28.32
CA TRP A 164 22.22 -9.30 28.12
C TRP A 164 21.72 -7.87 28.27
N SER A 165 22.20 -7.19 29.30
CA SER A 165 21.82 -5.81 29.64
C SER A 165 22.90 -4.78 29.28
N GLY A 166 24.10 -5.24 28.90
CA GLY A 166 25.26 -4.38 28.71
C GLY A 166 25.91 -3.90 30.01
N TRP A 167 25.38 -4.33 31.17
CA TRP A 167 25.96 -4.08 32.48
C TRP A 167 26.52 -5.37 33.07
N TRP A 168 27.73 -5.28 33.61
CA TRP A 168 28.42 -6.38 34.27
C TRP A 168 28.31 -6.17 35.77
N PRO A 169 27.71 -7.11 36.52
CA PRO A 169 27.84 -7.12 37.97
C PRO A 169 29.33 -7.20 38.31
N ALA A 170 29.76 -6.45 39.32
CA ALA A 170 31.16 -6.49 39.75
C ALA A 170 31.60 -7.95 39.97
N ASP A 171 32.72 -8.32 39.33
CA ASP A 171 33.40 -9.62 39.39
C ASP A 171 32.87 -10.77 38.49
N TYR A 172 31.92 -10.53 37.57
CA TYR A 172 31.49 -11.54 36.57
C TYR A 172 31.60 -11.01 35.14
N ASP A 173 32.68 -11.34 34.44
CA ASP A 173 32.92 -10.98 33.03
C ASP A 173 32.38 -12.03 32.03
N ASP A 174 32.04 -13.22 32.52
CA ASP A 174 31.55 -14.36 31.74
C ASP A 174 30.03 -14.43 31.63
N ARG A 175 29.30 -13.60 32.40
CA ARG A 175 27.84 -13.65 32.54
C ARG A 175 27.22 -12.28 32.68
N GLN A 176 26.04 -12.13 32.08
CA GLN A 176 25.14 -11.01 32.33
C GLN A 176 23.79 -11.52 32.80
N ILE A 177 23.14 -10.72 33.63
CA ILE A 177 21.84 -11.06 34.20
C ILE A 177 20.80 -10.00 33.90
N ARG A 178 19.58 -10.48 33.65
CA ARG A 178 18.38 -9.67 33.65
C ARG A 178 17.26 -10.40 34.36
N SER A 179 16.64 -9.72 35.31
CA SER A 179 15.43 -10.20 35.99
C SER A 179 14.23 -9.40 35.51
N TYR A 180 13.09 -10.07 35.33
CA TYR A 180 11.82 -9.43 35.00
C TYR A 180 10.86 -9.53 36.18
N LEU A 181 10.05 -8.49 36.37
CA LEU A 181 9.08 -8.47 37.47
C LEU A 181 8.05 -9.59 37.32
N ARG A 182 7.72 -10.22 38.45
CA ARG A 182 6.70 -11.27 38.52
C ARG A 182 5.37 -10.78 37.97
N GLY A 183 4.73 -11.61 37.16
CA GLY A 183 3.48 -11.29 36.46
C GLY A 183 3.69 -10.62 35.10
N SER A 184 4.93 -10.25 34.74
CA SER A 184 5.24 -9.85 33.37
C SER A 184 5.19 -11.06 32.42
N LYS A 185 5.11 -10.77 31.13
CA LYS A 185 5.12 -11.81 30.08
C LYS A 185 6.40 -12.66 30.11
N TRP A 186 7.51 -12.10 30.56
CA TRP A 186 8.83 -12.75 30.63
C TRP A 186 9.17 -13.31 32.01
N SER A 187 8.23 -13.19 32.96
CA SER A 187 8.29 -13.80 34.29
C SER A 187 6.87 -14.11 34.77
N PRO A 188 6.21 -15.14 34.19
CA PRO A 188 4.83 -15.50 34.54
C PRO A 188 4.65 -15.78 36.03
N ASN A 189 3.48 -15.46 36.59
CA ASN A 189 3.14 -15.79 37.98
C ASN A 189 2.61 -17.24 38.10
N LYS A 190 3.39 -18.20 37.61
CA LYS A 190 3.17 -19.64 37.71
C LYS A 190 4.52 -20.36 37.76
N THR A 191 4.55 -21.59 38.25
CA THR A 191 5.74 -22.45 38.10
C THR A 191 5.93 -22.72 36.62
N VAL A 192 7.11 -22.37 36.10
CA VAL A 192 7.40 -22.59 34.68
C VAL A 192 7.89 -24.02 34.44
N THR A 193 7.53 -24.58 33.30
CA THR A 193 8.05 -25.85 32.80
C THR A 193 9.21 -25.63 31.81
N VAL A 194 9.88 -26.71 31.39
CA VAL A 194 10.89 -26.67 30.32
C VAL A 194 10.31 -26.05 29.05
N ASP A 195 9.12 -26.50 28.63
CA ASP A 195 8.45 -26.00 27.44
C ASP A 195 8.11 -24.50 27.55
N ASP A 196 7.63 -24.05 28.73
CA ASP A 196 7.36 -22.63 28.98
C ASP A 196 8.63 -21.79 28.80
N VAL A 197 9.77 -22.25 29.33
CA VAL A 197 11.05 -21.53 29.24
C VAL A 197 11.55 -21.51 27.80
N GLN A 198 11.46 -22.63 27.07
CA GLN A 198 11.84 -22.69 25.65
C GLN A 198 10.99 -21.76 24.80
N GLU A 199 9.67 -21.74 25.02
CA GLU A 199 8.75 -20.85 24.31
C GLU A 199 9.10 -19.39 24.59
N LEU A 200 9.26 -19.02 25.87
CA LEU A 200 9.61 -17.65 26.28
C LEU A 200 10.92 -17.19 25.67
N LEU A 201 11.96 -18.03 25.74
CA LEU A 201 13.29 -17.73 25.22
C LEU A 201 13.25 -17.55 23.70
N THR A 202 12.67 -18.52 22.98
CA THR A 202 12.58 -18.48 21.52
C THR A 202 11.78 -17.29 21.03
N ARG A 203 10.65 -17.02 21.69
CA ARG A 203 9.77 -15.87 21.38
C ARG A 203 10.43 -14.54 21.68
N TYR A 204 11.23 -14.44 22.74
CA TYR A 204 11.98 -13.22 23.02
C TYR A 204 13.06 -12.99 21.97
N THR A 205 13.88 -14.00 21.68
CA THR A 205 14.97 -13.94 20.71
C THR A 205 14.47 -13.47 19.34
N ILE A 206 13.43 -14.10 18.80
CA ILE A 206 12.89 -13.72 17.50
C ILE A 206 12.21 -12.33 17.56
N GLY A 207 11.63 -11.96 18.71
CA GLY A 207 11.07 -10.64 18.95
C GLY A 207 12.13 -9.54 18.99
N ALA A 208 13.31 -9.83 19.54
CA ALA A 208 14.47 -8.95 19.53
C ALA A 208 14.97 -8.72 18.11
N ILE A 209 15.03 -9.77 17.28
CA ILE A 209 15.35 -9.64 15.85
C ILE A 209 14.31 -8.77 15.13
N ALA A 210 13.02 -9.00 15.38
CA ALA A 210 11.94 -8.21 14.79
C ALA A 210 12.00 -6.73 15.20
N ALA A 211 12.31 -6.45 16.48
CA ALA A 211 12.49 -5.10 16.98
C ALA A 211 13.71 -4.42 16.34
N PHE A 212 14.80 -5.16 16.15
CA PHE A 212 16.00 -4.66 15.46
C PHE A 212 15.76 -4.41 13.97
N ASP A 213 14.99 -5.24 13.26
CA ASP A 213 14.62 -4.96 11.86
C ASP A 213 13.80 -3.66 11.73
N ASP A 214 12.91 -3.41 12.68
CA ASP A 214 12.04 -2.22 12.63
C ASP A 214 12.75 -0.94 13.09
N HIS A 215 13.63 -1.00 14.12
CA HIS A 215 14.21 0.18 14.77
C HIS A 215 15.76 0.24 14.77
N GLY A 216 16.43 -0.81 14.32
CA GLY A 216 17.89 -0.91 14.32
C GLY A 216 18.56 -0.06 13.25
N THR A 217 19.90 -0.16 13.21
CA THR A 217 20.71 0.47 12.17
C THR A 217 20.39 -0.13 10.80
N ARG A 218 20.21 0.72 9.80
CA ARG A 218 19.82 0.29 8.45
C ARG A 218 21.00 0.40 7.49
N HIS A 219 21.11 -0.59 6.60
CA HIS A 219 22.07 -0.64 5.50
C HIS A 219 21.33 -0.42 4.18
N GLU A 220 21.80 0.52 3.36
CA GLU A 220 21.24 0.77 2.03
C GLU A 220 21.94 -0.11 1.01
N VAL A 221 21.18 -1.04 0.43
CA VAL A 221 21.67 -1.86 -0.68
C VAL A 221 21.51 -1.06 -1.98
N ALA A 222 22.64 -0.56 -2.49
CA ALA A 222 22.66 0.24 -3.71
C ALA A 222 22.46 -0.62 -4.99
N ASN A 223 22.20 0.05 -6.12
CA ASN A 223 22.15 -0.54 -7.47
C ASN A 223 21.11 -1.65 -7.67
N GLN A 224 19.98 -1.58 -6.97
CA GLN A 224 18.89 -2.55 -7.11
C GLN A 224 17.91 -2.15 -8.23
N HIS A 225 17.46 -3.12 -9.01
CA HIS A 225 16.51 -2.91 -10.11
C HIS A 225 15.07 -2.65 -9.64
N ALA A 226 14.73 -3.06 -8.42
CA ALA A 226 13.43 -2.90 -7.82
C ALA A 226 13.55 -2.25 -6.44
N VAL A 227 12.65 -1.33 -6.16
CA VAL A 227 12.49 -0.70 -4.84
C VAL A 227 11.01 -0.74 -4.49
N PRO A 228 10.63 -1.05 -3.24
CA PRO A 228 9.24 -0.99 -2.82
C PRO A 228 8.69 0.43 -3.04
N THR A 229 7.63 0.57 -3.83
CA THR A 229 6.96 1.85 -4.06
C THR A 229 5.47 1.66 -3.90
N GLN A 230 4.78 2.67 -3.36
CA GLN A 230 3.33 2.62 -3.26
C GLN A 230 2.71 2.45 -4.65
N GLY A 231 2.00 1.34 -4.85
CA GLY A 231 1.22 1.13 -6.06
C GLY A 231 0.10 2.16 -6.14
N GLN A 232 -0.03 2.84 -7.27
CA GLN A 232 -1.20 3.66 -7.55
C GLN A 232 -2.27 2.76 -8.14
N GLN A 233 -3.34 2.51 -7.38
CA GLN A 233 -4.52 1.87 -7.92
C GLN A 233 -5.47 2.96 -8.42
N LEU A 234 -5.64 3.05 -9.74
CA LEU A 234 -6.64 3.93 -10.33
C LEU A 234 -8.02 3.30 -10.11
N ASN A 235 -8.76 3.79 -9.13
CA ASN A 235 -10.17 3.44 -8.97
C ASN A 235 -10.99 4.35 -9.89
N VAL A 236 -11.43 3.81 -11.03
CA VAL A 236 -12.23 4.57 -12.01
C VAL A 236 -13.71 4.40 -11.68
N ASP A 237 -14.38 5.51 -11.42
CA ASP A 237 -15.84 5.53 -11.33
C ASP A 237 -16.47 5.45 -12.72
N TRP A 238 -16.66 4.22 -13.18
CA TRP A 238 -17.25 3.88 -14.48
C TRP A 238 -18.58 4.59 -14.79
N PRO A 239 -19.49 4.86 -13.83
CA PRO A 239 -20.72 5.59 -14.12
C PRO A 239 -20.48 7.00 -14.65
N TYR A 240 -19.49 7.73 -14.12
CA TYR A 240 -19.16 9.08 -14.60
C TYR A 240 -18.52 9.04 -15.99
N VAL A 241 -17.61 8.08 -16.22
CA VAL A 241 -16.97 7.88 -17.53
C VAL A 241 -18.02 7.52 -18.58
N ALA A 242 -18.92 6.59 -18.27
CA ALA A 242 -20.01 6.20 -19.16
C ALA A 242 -21.01 7.34 -19.39
N GLY A 243 -21.30 8.14 -18.36
CA GLY A 243 -22.15 9.33 -18.48
C GLY A 243 -21.55 10.39 -19.40
N LEU A 244 -20.25 10.67 -19.28
CA LEU A 244 -19.53 11.60 -20.17
C LEU A 244 -19.52 11.08 -21.61
N LEU A 245 -19.18 9.81 -21.81
CA LEU A 245 -19.12 9.19 -23.14
C LEU A 245 -20.52 9.20 -23.81
N GLY A 246 -21.55 8.80 -23.07
CA GLY A 246 -22.93 8.80 -23.53
C GLY A 246 -23.45 10.21 -23.82
N GLY A 247 -23.09 11.19 -23.00
CA GLY A 247 -23.45 12.60 -23.19
C GLY A 247 -22.89 13.18 -24.49
N ILE A 248 -21.62 12.91 -24.80
CA ILE A 248 -20.99 13.35 -26.05
C ILE A 248 -21.71 12.72 -27.26
N CYS A 249 -21.97 11.41 -27.21
CA CYS A 249 -22.69 10.72 -28.28
C CYS A 249 -24.12 11.26 -28.47
N LEU A 250 -24.83 11.56 -27.39
CA LEU A 250 -26.17 12.14 -27.45
C LEU A 250 -26.19 13.54 -28.07
N ILE A 251 -25.23 14.40 -27.71
CA ILE A 251 -25.13 15.75 -28.29
C ILE A 251 -24.84 15.66 -29.79
N GLN A 252 -23.92 14.79 -30.20
CA GLN A 252 -23.61 14.57 -31.60
C GLN A 252 -24.82 14.03 -32.38
N LEU A 253 -25.56 13.08 -31.81
CA LEU A 253 -26.78 12.55 -32.40
C LEU A 253 -27.86 13.62 -32.53
N ALA A 254 -28.05 14.44 -31.50
CA ALA A 254 -29.01 15.54 -31.52
C ALA A 254 -28.65 16.59 -32.58
N ALA A 255 -27.36 16.95 -32.69
CA ALA A 255 -26.88 17.85 -33.74
C ALA A 255 -27.12 17.28 -35.14
N LEU A 256 -26.88 15.98 -35.34
CA LEU A 256 -27.16 15.29 -36.60
C LEU A 256 -28.66 15.30 -36.94
N ILE A 257 -29.53 15.00 -35.97
CA ILE A 257 -30.99 15.03 -36.17
C ILE A 257 -31.47 16.45 -36.52
N CYS A 258 -30.97 17.47 -35.82
CA CYS A 258 -31.24 18.87 -36.14
C CYS A 258 -30.81 19.20 -37.57
N LEU A 259 -29.58 18.81 -37.96
CA LEU A 259 -29.05 19.06 -39.30
C LEU A 259 -29.89 18.36 -40.38
N LEU A 260 -30.27 17.11 -40.19
CA LEU A 260 -31.15 16.40 -41.14
C LEU A 260 -32.54 17.03 -41.22
N SER A 261 -33.10 17.47 -40.09
CA SER A 261 -34.44 18.08 -40.04
C SER A 261 -34.48 19.46 -40.71
N PHE A 262 -33.42 20.26 -40.57
CA PHE A 262 -33.28 21.54 -41.26
C PHE A 262 -32.82 21.38 -42.70
N GLY A 263 -31.91 20.46 -42.96
CA GLY A 263 -31.35 20.19 -44.29
C GLY A 263 -32.41 19.68 -45.28
N ASN A 264 -33.33 18.83 -44.82
CA ASN A 264 -34.45 18.38 -45.67
C ASN A 264 -35.47 19.49 -45.97
N LYS A 265 -35.45 20.60 -45.21
CA LYS A 265 -36.31 21.77 -45.45
C LYS A 265 -35.61 22.85 -46.26
N SER A 266 -34.28 22.85 -46.35
CA SER A 266 -33.55 23.78 -47.20
C SER A 266 -33.49 23.27 -48.63
N VAL A 267 -34.34 23.83 -49.50
CA VAL A 267 -34.22 23.68 -50.94
C VAL A 267 -33.06 24.57 -51.40
N VAL A 268 -31.85 24.01 -51.42
CA VAL A 268 -30.67 24.69 -52.00
C VAL A 268 -30.75 24.50 -53.50
N ARG A 269 -30.91 25.59 -54.24
CA ARG A 269 -30.90 25.60 -55.70
C ARG A 269 -29.43 25.70 -56.15
N ASP A 270 -29.06 25.00 -57.22
CA ASP A 270 -27.68 25.01 -57.74
C ASP A 270 -27.17 26.45 -57.99
N GLU A 271 -25.92 26.72 -57.60
CA GLU A 271 -25.20 28.00 -57.75
C GLU A 271 -24.91 28.39 -59.21
N SER A 272 -25.63 27.83 -60.19
CA SER A 272 -25.41 28.21 -61.58
C SER A 272 -25.91 29.64 -61.84
N PHE A 273 -25.10 30.43 -62.55
CA PHE A 273 -25.45 31.80 -62.97
C PHE A 273 -26.80 31.85 -63.70
N LEU A 274 -27.16 30.76 -64.40
CA LEU A 274 -28.40 30.63 -65.15
C LEU A 274 -29.62 30.42 -64.24
N SER A 275 -29.45 29.67 -63.15
CA SER A 275 -30.47 29.47 -62.10
C SER A 275 -30.77 30.78 -61.36
N MET A 276 -29.73 31.54 -61.02
CA MET A 276 -29.85 32.87 -60.41
C MET A 276 -30.52 33.89 -61.35
N ALA A 277 -30.16 33.88 -62.64
CA ALA A 277 -30.78 34.74 -63.64
C ALA A 277 -32.28 34.45 -63.83
N MET A 278 -32.69 33.17 -63.82
CA MET A 278 -34.11 32.80 -63.85
C MET A 278 -34.87 33.27 -62.61
N LEU A 279 -34.23 33.27 -61.44
CA LEU A 279 -34.83 33.71 -60.19
C LEU A 279 -35.05 35.23 -60.13
N LEU A 280 -34.21 36.00 -60.82
CA LEU A 280 -34.32 37.46 -60.90
C LEU A 280 -35.28 37.92 -62.01
N LYS A 281 -35.72 37.02 -62.90
CA LYS A 281 -36.63 37.33 -64.01
C LYS A 281 -37.90 38.08 -63.58
N PRO A 282 -38.63 37.73 -62.49
CA PRO A 282 -39.83 38.46 -62.09
C PRO A 282 -39.54 39.89 -61.63
N VAL A 283 -38.33 40.17 -61.15
CA VAL A 283 -37.88 41.52 -60.79
C VAL A 283 -37.66 42.34 -62.07
N VAL A 284 -37.02 41.73 -63.07
CA VAL A 284 -36.74 42.35 -64.37
C VAL A 284 -38.03 42.59 -65.17
N ASP A 285 -38.96 41.63 -65.20
CA ASP A 285 -40.25 41.73 -65.90
C ASP A 285 -41.13 42.87 -65.36
N ARG A 286 -40.89 43.32 -64.12
CA ARG A 286 -41.64 44.41 -63.48
C ARG A 286 -41.14 45.80 -63.88
N ILE A 287 -39.96 45.89 -64.48
CA ILE A 287 -39.40 47.12 -65.07
C ILE A 287 -39.95 47.21 -66.51
N PRO A 288 -40.81 48.19 -66.85
CA PRO A 288 -41.44 48.22 -68.16
C PRO A 288 -40.44 48.60 -69.25
N GLY A 289 -40.42 47.80 -70.33
CA GLY A 289 -39.76 48.14 -71.60
C GLY A 289 -38.26 47.84 -71.66
N LYS A 290 -37.68 48.02 -72.85
CA LYS A 290 -36.27 47.74 -73.18
C LYS A 290 -35.25 48.56 -72.37
N THR A 291 -35.70 49.50 -71.54
CA THR A 291 -34.88 50.36 -70.69
C THR A 291 -34.23 49.60 -69.52
N GLY A 292 -34.82 48.48 -69.08
CA GLY A 292 -34.28 47.68 -67.96
C GLY A 292 -32.98 46.94 -68.26
N MET A 293 -32.63 46.72 -69.55
CA MET A 293 -31.43 45.94 -69.94
C MET A 293 -30.10 46.69 -69.77
N ASN A 294 -30.13 48.03 -69.69
CA ASN A 294 -28.93 48.86 -69.57
C ASN A 294 -28.74 49.44 -68.15
N LEU A 295 -29.62 49.10 -67.21
CA LEU A 295 -29.54 49.60 -65.84
C LEU A 295 -28.58 48.73 -65.01
N SER A 296 -27.73 49.38 -64.23
CA SER A 296 -26.92 48.74 -63.20
C SER A 296 -27.79 48.25 -62.03
N GLY A 297 -27.26 47.33 -61.22
CA GLY A 297 -27.99 46.78 -60.07
C GLY A 297 -28.46 47.85 -59.07
N ASP A 298 -27.67 48.91 -58.89
CA ASP A 298 -28.02 50.03 -58.01
C ASP A 298 -29.13 50.91 -58.59
N GLU A 299 -29.17 51.08 -59.91
CA GLU A 299 -30.25 51.79 -60.60
C GLU A 299 -31.55 50.99 -60.60
N ILE A 300 -31.47 49.67 -60.75
CA ILE A 300 -32.61 48.75 -60.64
C ILE A 300 -33.21 48.80 -59.23
N LYS A 301 -32.37 48.78 -58.19
CA LYS A 301 -32.79 48.90 -56.79
C LYS A 301 -33.53 50.21 -56.51
N ASN A 302 -33.06 51.31 -57.12
CA ASN A 302 -33.62 52.64 -56.89
C ASN A 302 -34.79 52.99 -57.85
N HIS A 303 -35.19 52.07 -58.71
CA HIS A 303 -36.27 52.31 -59.68
C HIS A 303 -37.61 52.56 -58.97
N PRO A 304 -38.39 53.60 -59.32
CA PRO A 304 -39.58 54.04 -58.57
C PRO A 304 -40.70 52.98 -58.42
N LYS A 305 -40.68 51.92 -59.23
CA LYS A 305 -41.62 50.78 -59.13
C LYS A 305 -41.17 49.66 -58.18
N LEU A 306 -39.89 49.61 -57.84
CA LEU A 306 -39.28 48.63 -56.93
C LEU A 306 -38.94 49.27 -55.58
N LEU A 307 -38.64 50.58 -55.59
CA LEU A 307 -38.48 51.41 -54.40
C LEU A 307 -39.70 51.23 -53.49
N TRP A 308 -39.48 50.88 -52.22
CA TRP A 308 -40.50 50.63 -51.18
C TRP A 308 -41.28 49.30 -51.28
N LYS A 309 -40.97 48.42 -52.22
CA LYS A 309 -41.53 47.06 -52.24
C LYS A 309 -40.62 46.10 -51.49
N ARG A 310 -41.15 45.47 -50.43
CA ARG A 310 -40.47 44.36 -49.75
C ARG A 310 -40.52 43.12 -50.64
N ILE A 311 -39.34 42.61 -50.96
CA ILE A 311 -39.11 41.43 -51.76
C ILE A 311 -38.92 40.26 -50.79
N ARG A 312 -39.65 39.16 -50.98
CA ARG A 312 -39.49 37.92 -50.21
C ARG A 312 -39.05 36.80 -51.15
N TYR A 313 -38.03 36.06 -50.74
CA TYR A 313 -37.65 34.79 -51.35
C TYR A 313 -38.53 33.69 -50.75
N ASP A 314 -39.33 33.01 -51.57
CA ASP A 314 -40.24 31.95 -51.11
C ASP A 314 -40.41 30.89 -52.20
N TYR A 315 -41.15 29.82 -51.94
CA TYR A 315 -41.44 28.79 -52.95
C TYR A 315 -42.94 28.50 -53.06
N ARG A 316 -43.39 28.13 -54.27
CA ARG A 316 -44.70 27.53 -54.49
C ARG A 316 -44.56 26.02 -54.51
N GLU A 317 -45.38 25.35 -53.71
CA GLU A 317 -45.53 23.90 -53.79
C GLU A 317 -46.21 23.55 -55.10
N GLY A 318 -45.57 22.70 -55.91
CA GLY A 318 -46.18 22.15 -57.10
C GLY A 318 -47.40 21.30 -56.71
N LYS A 319 -48.50 21.41 -57.45
CA LYS A 319 -49.62 20.47 -57.31
C LYS A 319 -49.26 19.16 -58.00
N ASP A 320 -49.68 18.05 -57.41
CA ASP A 320 -49.61 16.71 -58.03
C ASP A 320 -48.20 16.24 -58.42
N GLY A 321 -47.20 16.47 -57.56
CA GLY A 321 -45.85 15.91 -57.70
C GLY A 321 -44.89 16.71 -58.57
N GLU A 322 -45.28 17.89 -59.05
CA GLU A 322 -44.36 18.83 -59.69
C GLU A 322 -43.34 19.41 -58.68
N PRO A 323 -42.09 19.66 -59.10
CA PRO A 323 -41.06 20.19 -58.23
C PRO A 323 -41.42 21.58 -57.70
N ASN A 324 -41.09 21.86 -56.43
CA ASN A 324 -41.32 23.15 -55.80
C ASN A 324 -40.66 24.28 -56.60
N GLN A 325 -41.45 25.26 -57.03
CA GLN A 325 -40.96 26.39 -57.81
C GLN A 325 -40.55 27.51 -56.88
N VAL A 326 -39.24 27.78 -56.80
CA VAL A 326 -38.70 28.89 -56.01
C VAL A 326 -38.77 30.18 -56.82
N ASP A 327 -39.41 31.21 -56.27
CA ASP A 327 -39.64 32.48 -56.96
C ASP A 327 -39.60 33.69 -56.00
N ILE A 328 -39.50 34.89 -56.56
CA ILE A 328 -39.47 36.14 -55.82
C ILE A 328 -40.89 36.74 -55.71
N PHE A 329 -41.37 36.91 -54.47
CA PHE A 329 -42.69 37.47 -54.16
C PHE A 329 -42.64 38.92 -53.70
N PHE A 330 -43.63 39.71 -54.10
CA PHE A 330 -43.75 41.12 -53.73
C PHE A 330 -44.92 41.33 -52.76
N GLN A 331 -44.63 41.86 -51.58
CA GLN A 331 -45.63 42.01 -50.52
C GLN A 331 -46.73 43.04 -50.92
N GLY A 332 -48.01 42.61 -50.88
CA GLY A 332 -49.18 43.51 -50.96
C GLY A 332 -50.11 43.40 -52.17
N ARG A 333 -49.95 42.42 -53.08
CA ARG A 333 -50.94 42.20 -54.17
C ARG A 333 -51.19 40.73 -54.54
N ASP A 334 -50.27 39.83 -54.16
CA ASP A 334 -50.53 38.40 -54.25
C ASP A 334 -51.32 37.98 -53.02
N ASN A 335 -52.44 37.29 -53.24
CA ASN A 335 -53.44 36.96 -52.23
C ASN A 335 -52.79 36.42 -50.95
N LEU A 336 -53.22 36.97 -49.81
CA LEU A 336 -53.12 36.34 -48.50
C LEU A 336 -53.90 35.02 -48.53
N GLU A 337 -53.38 33.98 -49.17
CA GLU A 337 -53.71 32.63 -48.76
C GLU A 337 -53.14 32.48 -47.35
N GLY A 338 -54.04 32.45 -46.37
CA GLY A 338 -53.69 32.30 -44.96
C GLY A 338 -52.95 30.98 -44.74
N ARG A 339 -51.61 31.02 -44.81
CA ARG A 339 -50.76 29.87 -44.46
C ARG A 339 -50.25 30.04 -43.02
N ARG A 340 -50.41 28.97 -42.24
CA ARG A 340 -50.09 28.87 -40.81
C ARG A 340 -48.60 29.17 -40.56
N SER A 341 -48.30 29.77 -39.41
CA SER A 341 -47.01 30.37 -39.01
C SER A 341 -45.81 29.42 -38.85
N TRP A 342 -45.84 28.23 -39.44
CA TRP A 342 -44.80 27.20 -39.30
C TRP A 342 -44.59 26.40 -40.61
N THR A 343 -44.80 27.03 -41.76
CA THR A 343 -44.54 26.39 -43.06
C THR A 343 -43.04 26.51 -43.40
N PRO A 344 -42.37 25.45 -43.91
CA PRO A 344 -40.96 25.51 -44.30
C PRO A 344 -40.69 26.67 -45.28
N GLY A 345 -39.49 27.26 -45.27
CA GLY A 345 -39.07 28.33 -46.20
C GLY A 345 -39.27 29.77 -45.74
N LEU A 346 -39.96 30.02 -44.62
CA LEU A 346 -40.15 31.36 -44.08
C LEU A 346 -38.98 31.75 -43.17
N TYR A 347 -37.98 32.45 -43.72
CA TYR A 347 -36.96 33.16 -42.94
C TYR A 347 -37.36 34.64 -42.89
N SER A 348 -37.68 35.14 -41.70
CA SER A 348 -38.01 36.54 -41.45
C SER A 348 -36.78 37.43 -41.42
#